data_AF-A0A519CVV4-F1
#
_entry.id   AF-A0A519CVV4-F1
#
_cell.length_a   1.000
_cell.length_b   1.000
_cell.length_c   1.000
_cell.angle_alpha   90.00
_cell.angle_beta   90.00
_cell.angle_gamma   90.00
#
_symmetry.space_group_name_H-M   'P 1'
#
loop_
_entity.id
_entity.type
_entity.pdbx_description
1 polymer ?
#
loop_
_entity_poly.entity_id
_entity_poly.type
_entity_poly.pdbx_seq_one_letter_code
_entity_poly.pdbx_strand_id
1 'polypeptide(L)'
;MDAESTNGDQVQQSGILIVQPMNDTTNDTTPRISLWYGKVNQHNENGTWMTDPDGVSGGGTHSQWGSDGYGDRKLEYCQKFWPNTNSVELRTFREEITFWTRGNSNSYDSTRDVYECVLGNDLGNNTGGDN
;
A
#
# COMPACT_ATOMS: atom_id res chain seq x y z
N MET A 1 -17.39 -38.65 15.10
CA MET A 1 -17.97 -37.31 15.33
C MET A 1 -16.93 -36.50 16.08
N ASP A 2 -15.72 -36.37 15.56
CA ASP A 2 -15.27 -35.65 14.34
C ASP A 2 -14.97 -34.19 14.68
N ALA A 3 -13.67 -33.89 14.72
CA ALA A 3 -13.13 -32.66 14.16
C ALA A 3 -11.63 -32.88 13.92
N GLU A 4 -11.29 -33.54 12.82
CA GLU A 4 -10.06 -33.22 12.10
C GLU A 4 -10.43 -32.31 10.92
N SER A 5 -9.73 -31.18 10.80
CA SER A 5 -9.31 -30.69 9.49
C SER A 5 -8.02 -29.89 9.67
N THR A 6 -6.94 -30.51 9.22
CA THR A 6 -5.63 -29.96 8.89
C THR A 6 -5.75 -28.86 7.83
N ASN A 7 -4.92 -27.82 7.94
CA ASN A 7 -4.51 -26.90 6.86
C ASN A 7 -3.31 -26.10 7.38
N GLY A 8 -2.09 -26.17 6.85
CA GLY A 8 -1.50 -26.98 5.79
C GLY A 8 0.02 -26.84 5.95
N ASP A 9 0.74 -27.95 5.83
CA ASP A 9 2.21 -28.01 5.90
C ASP A 9 2.83 -27.01 4.93
N GLN A 10 3.63 -26.06 5.44
CA GLN A 10 4.50 -25.26 4.58
C GLN A 10 5.71 -26.12 4.19
N VAL A 11 5.70 -26.55 2.94
CA VAL A 11 6.75 -27.30 2.26
C VAL A 11 8.08 -26.56 2.44
N GLN A 12 9.00 -27.12 3.24
CA GLN A 12 10.38 -26.66 3.28
C GLN A 12 11.10 -27.12 2.02
N GLN A 13 11.22 -26.24 1.03
CA GLN A 13 12.12 -26.45 -0.12
C GLN A 13 13.38 -25.62 0.08
N SER A 14 14.52 -26.32 0.16
CA SER A 14 15.84 -25.82 0.51
C SER A 14 16.27 -24.58 -0.27
N GLY A 15 16.43 -23.48 0.46
CA GLY A 15 17.03 -22.22 0.03
C GLY A 15 17.12 -21.31 1.25
N ILE A 16 18.16 -20.48 1.36
CA ILE A 16 18.37 -19.56 2.49
C ILE A 16 17.07 -18.83 2.82
N LEU A 17 16.51 -19.11 4.01
CA LEU A 17 15.29 -18.49 4.49
C LEU A 17 15.63 -17.05 4.91
N ILE A 18 15.50 -16.10 3.98
CA ILE A 18 15.38 -14.70 4.36
C ILE A 18 13.99 -14.56 4.96
N VAL A 19 13.86 -14.74 6.28
CA VAL A 19 12.60 -14.48 7.00
C VAL A 19 12.36 -12.97 6.94
N GLN A 20 11.71 -12.48 5.90
CA GLN A 20 11.05 -11.19 5.97
C GLN A 20 9.82 -11.40 6.86
N PRO A 21 9.60 -10.60 7.92
CA PRO A 21 8.37 -10.69 8.69
C PRO A 21 7.20 -10.33 7.77
N MET A 22 6.51 -11.35 7.26
CA MET A 22 5.22 -11.20 6.60
C MET A 22 4.21 -10.96 7.72
N ASN A 23 3.95 -9.70 8.00
CA ASN A 23 2.85 -9.33 8.89
C ASN A 23 1.54 -9.66 8.18
N ASP A 24 0.61 -10.30 8.89
CA ASP A 24 -0.75 -10.53 8.40
C ASP A 24 -1.48 -9.18 8.34
N THR A 25 -1.69 -8.69 7.12
CA THR A 25 -2.41 -7.43 6.85
C THR A 25 -3.84 -7.67 6.36
N THR A 26 -4.38 -8.88 6.50
CA THR A 26 -5.70 -9.26 5.94
C THR A 26 -6.85 -8.36 6.40
N ASN A 27 -6.76 -7.78 7.60
CA ASN A 27 -7.74 -6.84 8.15
C ASN A 27 -7.20 -5.42 8.32
N ASP A 28 -6.00 -5.15 7.76
CA ASP A 28 -5.36 -3.85 7.87
C ASP A 28 -5.94 -2.88 6.83
N THR A 29 -6.87 -2.05 7.29
CA THR A 29 -7.55 -1.03 6.49
C THR A 29 -6.82 0.32 6.50
N THR A 30 -5.63 0.37 7.09
CA THR A 30 -4.87 1.62 7.21
C THR A 30 -4.56 2.22 5.83
N PRO A 31 -4.92 3.50 5.58
CA PRO A 31 -4.57 4.23 4.38
C PRO A 31 -3.06 4.17 4.09
N ARG A 32 -2.69 3.59 2.96
CA ARG A 32 -1.28 3.43 2.59
C ARG A 32 -1.08 3.28 1.10
N ILE A 33 0.13 3.59 0.65
CA ILE A 33 0.55 3.56 -0.74
C ILE A 33 1.83 2.73 -0.88
N SER A 34 2.08 2.22 -2.08
CA SER A 34 3.37 1.64 -2.45
C SER A 34 3.75 2.04 -3.87
N LEU A 35 5.04 2.30 -4.08
CA LEU A 35 5.58 2.84 -5.31
C LEU A 35 6.62 1.89 -5.90
N TRP A 36 6.64 1.78 -7.23
CA TRP A 36 7.68 1.05 -7.94
C TRP A 36 8.07 1.75 -9.23
N TYR A 37 9.36 2.11 -9.34
CA TYR A 37 9.94 2.61 -10.58
C TYR A 37 9.66 1.67 -11.77
N GLY A 38 9.15 2.25 -12.84
CA GLY A 38 8.68 1.56 -14.04
C GLY A 38 7.29 0.90 -13.94
N LYS A 39 6.51 1.16 -12.89
CA LYS A 39 5.15 0.65 -12.69
C LYS A 39 4.18 1.75 -12.22
N VAL A 40 2.89 1.49 -12.37
CA VAL A 40 1.80 2.27 -11.79
C VAL A 40 1.78 2.02 -10.29
N ASN A 41 1.73 3.10 -9.50
CA ASN A 41 1.70 3.03 -8.05
C ASN A 41 0.40 2.39 -7.55
N GLN A 42 0.44 1.87 -6.32
CA GLN A 42 -0.70 1.18 -5.70
C GLN A 42 -1.13 1.94 -4.44
N HIS A 43 -2.40 1.82 -4.09
CA HIS A 43 -2.99 2.34 -2.85
C HIS A 43 -3.85 1.26 -2.21
N ASN A 44 -3.97 1.25 -0.89
CA ASN A 44 -4.83 0.30 -0.19
C ASN A 44 -6.23 0.88 -0.02
N GLU A 45 -7.27 0.19 -0.50
CA GLU A 45 -8.66 0.53 -0.27
C GLU A 45 -9.30 -0.55 0.61
N ASN A 46 -9.61 -0.21 1.87
CA ASN A 46 -10.27 -1.11 2.84
C ASN A 46 -9.62 -2.50 2.96
N GLY A 47 -8.29 -2.56 3.00
CA GLY A 47 -7.53 -3.81 3.12
C GLY A 47 -7.12 -4.43 1.79
N THR A 48 -7.62 -3.95 0.65
CA THR A 48 -7.25 -4.46 -0.68
C THR A 48 -6.31 -3.51 -1.40
N TRP A 49 -5.21 -4.04 -1.96
CA TRP A 49 -4.34 -3.25 -2.83
C TRP A 49 -5.00 -2.98 -4.19
N MET A 50 -5.08 -1.72 -4.55
CA MET A 50 -5.70 -1.21 -5.77
C MET A 50 -4.66 -0.44 -6.60
N THR A 51 -4.65 -0.69 -7.92
CA THR A 51 -3.82 0.07 -8.85
C THR A 51 -4.35 1.47 -9.03
N ASP A 52 -3.46 2.45 -9.25
CA ASP A 52 -3.92 3.80 -9.57
C ASP A 52 -4.85 3.77 -10.80
N PRO A 53 -6.09 4.27 -10.66
CA PRO A 53 -7.06 4.24 -11.74
C PRO A 53 -6.64 5.10 -12.95
N ASP A 54 -5.73 6.07 -12.79
CA ASP A 54 -5.23 6.85 -13.92
C ASP A 54 -4.27 6.06 -14.84
N GLY A 55 -3.74 4.93 -14.35
CA GLY A 55 -2.85 4.04 -15.08
C GLY A 55 -1.50 4.64 -15.48
N VAL A 56 -1.10 5.81 -14.96
CA VAL A 56 0.13 6.51 -15.34
C VAL A 56 0.96 7.00 -14.15
N SER A 57 0.34 7.30 -13.01
CA SER A 57 1.04 7.73 -11.80
C SER A 57 1.96 6.63 -11.29
N GLY A 58 3.27 6.89 -11.25
CA GLY A 58 4.27 5.84 -10.99
C GLY A 58 5.44 6.27 -10.10
N GLY A 59 6.36 5.33 -9.88
CA GLY A 59 7.41 5.45 -8.85
C GLY A 59 8.66 6.26 -9.22
N GLY A 60 8.74 6.86 -10.41
CA GLY A 60 9.82 7.78 -10.79
C GLY A 60 9.68 9.15 -10.14
N THR A 61 10.78 9.90 -10.07
CA THR A 61 10.74 11.26 -9.48
C THR A 61 10.02 12.25 -10.39
N HIS A 62 9.58 13.36 -9.82
CA HIS A 62 9.00 14.46 -10.60
C HIS A 62 9.97 14.99 -11.67
N SER A 63 11.26 15.08 -11.34
CA SER A 63 12.28 15.52 -12.31
C SER A 63 12.45 14.57 -13.50
N GLN A 64 12.12 13.28 -13.32
CA GLN A 64 12.21 12.28 -14.38
C GLN A 64 10.94 12.24 -15.24
N TRP A 65 9.76 12.28 -14.62
CA TRP A 65 8.49 11.97 -15.27
C TRP A 65 7.43 13.08 -15.20
N GLY A 66 7.77 14.26 -14.68
CA GLY A 66 6.84 15.37 -14.53
C GLY A 66 5.68 15.02 -13.59
N SER A 67 4.47 15.40 -13.98
CA SER A 67 3.24 15.18 -13.19
C SER A 67 3.01 13.72 -12.80
N ASP A 68 3.50 12.77 -13.61
CA ASP A 68 3.25 11.34 -13.44
C ASP A 68 4.22 10.69 -12.44
N GLY A 69 5.29 11.38 -12.03
CA GLY A 69 6.32 10.85 -11.13
C GLY A 69 6.11 11.22 -9.67
N TYR A 70 5.82 10.24 -8.81
CA TYR A 70 5.56 10.44 -7.38
C TYR A 70 6.63 9.88 -6.44
N GLY A 71 7.75 9.37 -6.97
CA GLY A 71 8.83 8.76 -6.19
C GLY A 71 9.36 9.62 -5.05
N ASP A 72 9.39 10.94 -5.24
CA ASP A 72 9.80 11.98 -4.29
C ASP A 72 8.64 12.84 -3.76
N ARG A 73 7.39 12.52 -4.14
CA ARG A 73 6.17 13.30 -3.81
C ARG A 73 5.08 12.44 -3.15
N LYS A 74 5.50 11.58 -2.21
CA LYS A 74 4.62 10.58 -1.60
C LYS A 74 3.42 11.19 -0.86
N LEU A 75 3.60 12.35 -0.21
CA LEU A 75 2.50 13.07 0.44
C LEU A 75 1.43 13.51 -0.56
N GLU A 76 1.85 14.11 -1.68
CA GLU A 76 0.95 14.50 -2.77
C GLU A 76 0.21 13.28 -3.34
N TYR A 77 0.90 12.14 -3.47
CA TYR A 77 0.27 10.89 -3.91
C TYR A 77 -0.77 10.36 -2.92
N CYS A 78 -0.48 10.36 -1.61
CA CYS A 78 -1.47 10.02 -0.58
C CYS A 78 -2.70 10.93 -0.68
N GLN A 79 -2.50 12.24 -0.85
CA GLN A 79 -3.58 13.24 -0.93
C GLN A 79 -4.49 13.06 -2.15
N LYS A 80 -4.05 12.33 -3.18
CA LYS A 80 -4.90 11.96 -4.32
C LYS A 80 -6.08 11.08 -3.91
N PHE A 81 -5.88 10.18 -2.94
CA PHE A 81 -6.90 9.23 -2.47
C PHE A 81 -7.48 9.62 -1.10
N TRP A 82 -6.67 10.25 -0.25
CA TRP A 82 -7.03 10.73 1.08
C TRP A 82 -6.64 12.21 1.25
N PRO A 83 -7.49 13.15 0.80
CA PRO A 83 -7.15 14.57 0.72
C PRO A 83 -6.74 15.22 2.04
N ASN A 84 -7.18 14.67 3.18
CA ASN A 84 -6.83 15.13 4.53
C ASN A 84 -5.51 14.52 5.06
N THR A 85 -4.72 13.83 4.24
CA THR A 85 -3.38 13.35 4.64
C THR A 85 -2.44 14.52 4.91
N ASN A 86 -1.79 14.51 6.09
CA ASN A 86 -0.86 15.56 6.51
C ASN A 86 0.61 15.10 6.51
N SER A 87 0.86 13.80 6.66
CA SER A 87 2.21 13.25 6.65
C SER A 87 2.21 11.84 6.09
N VAL A 88 3.41 11.35 5.79
CA VAL A 88 3.64 10.00 5.28
C VAL A 88 4.69 9.33 6.15
N GLU A 89 4.41 8.09 6.57
CA GLU A 89 5.31 7.30 7.40
C GLU A 89 5.69 5.99 6.70
N LEU A 90 6.99 5.68 6.65
CA LEU A 90 7.45 4.39 6.16
C LEU A 90 7.13 3.32 7.20
N ARG A 91 6.41 2.27 6.80
CA ARG A 91 6.13 1.12 7.68
C ARG A 91 7.40 0.33 7.95
N THR A 92 7.43 -0.36 9.09
CA THR A 92 8.57 -1.20 9.52
C THR A 92 8.71 -2.50 8.74
N PHE A 93 7.70 -2.86 7.95
CA PHE A 93 7.67 -4.06 7.13
C PHE A 93 7.22 -3.73 5.70
N ARG A 94 7.48 -4.68 4.81
CA ARG A 94 7.15 -4.62 3.38
C ARG A 94 6.00 -5.55 3.10
N GLU A 95 5.17 -5.22 2.11
CA GLU A 95 4.04 -6.06 1.69
C GLU A 95 4.31 -6.61 0.29
N GLU A 96 3.84 -7.82 0.00
CA GLU A 96 3.77 -8.37 -1.36
C GLU A 96 2.57 -7.76 -2.08
N ILE A 97 2.81 -7.10 -3.22
CA ILE A 97 1.82 -6.31 -3.94
C ILE A 97 1.93 -6.58 -5.44
N THR A 98 0.78 -6.70 -6.10
CA THR A 98 0.70 -6.74 -7.56
C THR A 98 0.73 -5.32 -8.13
N PHE A 99 1.74 -5.02 -8.94
CA PHE A 99 1.88 -3.76 -9.66
C PHE A 99 1.61 -3.92 -11.15
N TRP A 100 1.25 -2.83 -11.81
CA TRP A 100 0.90 -2.86 -13.23
C TRP A 100 1.81 -1.99 -14.08
N THR A 101 2.00 -2.36 -15.35
CA THR A 101 2.56 -1.45 -16.35
C THR A 101 1.57 -0.35 -16.72
N ARG A 102 2.08 0.74 -17.30
CA ARG A 102 1.29 1.88 -17.77
C ARG A 102 0.03 1.44 -18.54
N GLY A 103 -1.08 2.11 -18.27
CA GLY A 103 -2.41 1.74 -18.77
C GLY A 103 -3.02 0.53 -18.08
N ASN A 104 -2.52 0.15 -16.90
CA ASN A 104 -2.99 -1.00 -16.11
C ASN A 104 -3.03 -2.31 -16.92
N SER A 105 -1.96 -2.57 -17.68
CA SER A 105 -1.97 -3.57 -18.77
C SER A 105 -1.35 -4.92 -18.43
N ASN A 106 -0.18 -4.97 -17.79
CA ASN A 106 0.51 -6.21 -17.41
C ASN A 106 0.87 -6.16 -15.93
N SER A 107 0.56 -7.23 -15.20
CA SER A 107 0.81 -7.36 -13.76
C SER A 107 2.18 -7.95 -13.43
N TYR A 108 2.73 -7.54 -12.29
CA TYR A 108 4.01 -7.99 -11.74
C TYR A 108 3.94 -7.94 -10.22
N ASP A 109 4.21 -9.07 -9.56
CA ASP A 109 4.23 -9.14 -8.10
C ASP A 109 5.61 -8.77 -7.55
N SER A 110 5.63 -8.05 -6.43
CA SER A 110 6.88 -7.68 -5.76
C SER A 110 6.64 -7.30 -4.31
N THR A 111 7.56 -7.70 -3.41
CA THR A 111 7.61 -7.21 -2.03
C THR A 111 8.23 -5.81 -1.98
N ARG A 112 7.47 -4.81 -1.52
CA ARG A 112 7.85 -3.39 -1.59
C ARG A 112 7.60 -2.62 -0.30
N ASP A 113 8.30 -1.49 -0.20
CA ASP A 113 8.12 -0.57 0.91
C ASP A 113 6.70 0.00 0.86
N VAL A 114 6.10 0.13 2.04
CA VAL A 114 4.75 0.64 2.20
C VAL A 114 4.82 1.92 3.01
N TYR A 115 4.09 2.92 2.53
CA TYR A 115 4.05 4.23 3.15
C TYR A 115 2.64 4.50 3.62
N GLU A 116 2.47 4.65 4.92
CA GLU A 116 1.21 5.00 5.57
C GLU A 116 0.87 6.47 5.30
N CYS A 117 -0.38 6.73 4.92
CA CYS A 117 -0.93 8.06 4.72
C CYS A 117 -1.58 8.51 6.03
N VAL A 118 -0.84 9.28 6.83
CA VAL A 118 -1.31 9.72 8.15
C VAL A 118 -2.30 10.87 7.96
N LEU A 119 -3.57 10.59 8.27
CA LEU A 119 -4.65 11.57 8.16
C LEU A 119 -4.48 12.63 9.25
N GLY A 120 -4.68 13.89 8.87
CA GLY A 120 -4.88 14.95 9.84
C GLY A 120 -6.11 14.67 10.69
N ASN A 121 -6.06 15.03 11.97
CA ASN A 121 -7.26 15.04 12.78
C ASN A 121 -8.26 16.00 12.13
N ASP A 122 -9.31 15.45 11.53
CA ASP A 122 -10.56 16.18 11.33
C ASP A 122 -11.10 16.46 12.74
N LEU A 123 -10.65 17.54 13.38
CA LEU A 123 -11.30 18.09 14.57
C LEU A 123 -12.67 18.65 14.16
N GLY A 124 -13.59 17.76 13.80
CA GLY A 124 -15.00 17.95 14.01
C GLY A 124 -15.23 17.96 15.52
N ASN A 125 -15.08 19.13 16.14
CA ASN A 125 -15.58 19.41 17.47
C ASN A 125 -17.10 19.13 17.49
N ASN A 126 -17.51 17.95 17.94
CA ASN A 126 -18.84 17.72 18.48
C ASN A 126 -18.70 17.37 19.96
N THR A 127 -18.30 18.37 20.75
CA THR A 127 -18.82 18.51 22.12
C THR A 127 -20.31 18.82 22.03
N GLY A 128 -21.13 17.79 21.86
CA GLY A 128 -22.50 17.77 22.37
C GLY A 128 -22.48 16.72 23.49
N GLY A 129 -22.26 17.07 24.76
CA GLY A 129 -23.03 18.08 25.46
C GLY A 129 -24.39 17.49 25.76
N ASP A 130 -24.40 16.48 26.63
CA ASP A 130 -25.60 15.91 27.22
C ASP A 130 -26.45 17.04 27.83
N ASN A 131 -27.74 17.06 27.51
CA ASN A 131 -28.78 17.73 28.29
C ASN A 131 -29.86 16.69 28.63
#